data_AF-A0A970TAU2-F1
#
_entry.id   AF-A0A970TAU2-F1
#
_cell.length_a   1.000
_cell.length_b   1.000
_cell.length_c   1.000
_cell.angle_alpha   90.00
_cell.angle_beta   90.00
_cell.angle_gamma   90.00
#
_symmetry.space_group_name_H-M   'P 1'
#
loop_
_entity.id
_entity.type
_entity.pdbx_description
1 polymer ?
#
loop_
_entity_poly.entity_id
_entity_poly.type
_entity_poly.pdbx_seq_one_letter_code
_entity_poly.pdbx_strand_id
1 'polypeptide(L)'
;MRAILCAFILATVFAGAAVAQTDYPLIGAPVSLADGEVRITPAEDWARSVEAPQYETDQRLVLHVDARLDAGPTGGGCNWVLQALLNGRLLDEAVRAPRLINKPPDFDLLGSDYHFDWYARHHQAWMTLFSGDWDRDMTDAAADFGFLWDVTGFAAPGEPLEVRVVYAQKNLPSVMGKEAPVVVRDAWLGVMSAADVQRMRAEAIAGGQSPQAVPIVAELPADAPVGERPYEIEWSGREENPPAQVSFEDLRGWTASLRGEAEVSLGASREYRIWREQVLEVAMQGGATNATLEIRPPEPIPIRGEWDAIDLWAKTDLAGGLHPTRPVLPVIVVEDARGVEHEIELSQLMGRYWYVSHAKLQPEQAERIAYPAKFAAL
;
A
#
# COMPACT_ATOMS: atom_id res chain seq x y z
N MET A 1 -57.21 -17.85 -9.44
CA MET A 1 -57.24 -16.78 -8.42
C MET A 1 -55.86 -16.75 -7.77
N ARG A 2 -54.98 -15.84 -8.21
CA ARG A 2 -53.59 -15.71 -7.72
C ARG A 2 -53.53 -14.47 -6.83
N ALA A 3 -53.13 -14.64 -5.58
CA ALA A 3 -52.94 -13.57 -4.62
C ALA A 3 -51.58 -12.90 -4.85
N ILE A 4 -51.58 -11.58 -4.99
CA ILE A 4 -50.39 -10.72 -5.03
C ILE A 4 -50.25 -10.10 -3.65
N LEU A 5 -49.15 -10.41 -2.97
CA LEU A 5 -48.77 -9.83 -1.68
C LEU A 5 -47.88 -8.61 -1.98
N CYS A 6 -48.43 -7.41 -1.87
CA CYS A 6 -47.67 -6.15 -1.89
C CYS A 6 -47.31 -5.76 -0.46
N ALA A 7 -46.03 -5.81 -0.12
CA ALA A 7 -45.49 -5.24 1.11
C ALA A 7 -45.02 -3.80 0.84
N PHE A 8 -45.55 -2.85 1.63
CA PHE A 8 -45.04 -1.48 1.68
C PHE A 8 -43.90 -1.43 2.70
N ILE A 9 -42.69 -1.09 2.25
CA ILE A 9 -41.56 -0.77 3.13
C ILE A 9 -41.64 0.73 3.44
N LEU A 10 -41.87 1.04 4.73
CA LEU A 10 -41.83 2.39 5.26
C LEU A 10 -40.34 2.78 5.43
N ALA A 11 -39.81 3.60 4.53
CA ALA A 11 -38.47 4.15 4.66
C ALA A 11 -38.48 5.32 5.65
N THR A 12 -37.98 5.08 6.86
CA THR A 12 -37.74 6.13 7.84
C THR A 12 -36.49 6.91 7.42
N VAL A 13 -36.66 8.14 6.95
CA VAL A 13 -35.56 9.08 6.71
C VAL A 13 -35.11 9.58 8.08
N PHE A 14 -33.95 9.13 8.55
CA PHE A 14 -33.28 9.75 9.68
C PHE A 14 -32.61 11.04 9.20
N ALA A 15 -32.99 12.16 9.80
CA ALA A 15 -32.25 13.41 9.67
C ALA A 15 -30.86 13.22 10.28
N GLY A 16 -29.82 13.54 9.52
CA GLY A 16 -28.42 13.36 9.89
C GLY A 16 -28.08 14.10 11.17
N ALA A 17 -27.74 13.34 12.21
CA ALA A 17 -26.87 13.84 13.27
C ALA A 17 -25.48 13.97 12.67
N ALA A 18 -24.78 15.06 13.00
CA ALA A 18 -23.36 15.22 12.69
C ALA A 18 -22.62 13.93 13.09
N VAL A 19 -21.90 13.32 12.14
CA VAL A 19 -21.13 12.11 12.38
C VAL A 19 -20.03 12.51 13.37
N ALA A 20 -20.26 12.17 14.63
CA ALA A 20 -19.30 12.38 15.70
C ALA A 20 -18.01 11.64 15.36
N GLN A 21 -16.89 12.26 15.75
CA GLN A 21 -15.55 11.68 15.90
C GLN A 21 -15.65 10.16 16.05
N THR A 22 -15.08 9.41 15.10
CA THR A 22 -15.18 7.96 15.08
C THR A 22 -14.68 7.43 16.43
N ASP A 23 -15.57 6.83 17.22
CA ASP A 23 -15.21 6.25 18.53
C ASP A 23 -14.32 5.02 18.28
N TYR A 24 -13.01 5.26 18.15
CA TYR A 24 -12.04 4.19 18.03
C TYR A 24 -11.93 3.45 19.37
N PRO A 25 -11.79 2.11 19.39
CA PRO A 25 -11.68 1.33 20.62
C PRO A 25 -10.29 1.48 21.25
N LEU A 26 -10.02 2.66 21.78
CA LEU A 26 -8.76 3.01 22.42
C LEU A 26 -8.67 2.39 23.82
N ILE A 27 -7.45 2.01 24.19
CA ILE A 27 -7.08 1.60 25.54
C ILE A 27 -6.53 2.84 26.25
N GLY A 28 -7.33 3.41 27.14
CA GLY A 28 -6.98 4.62 27.89
C GLY A 28 -7.23 5.92 27.11
N ALA A 29 -6.75 7.03 27.67
CA ALA A 29 -6.88 8.34 27.05
C ALA A 29 -5.75 8.56 26.03
N PRO A 30 -6.04 9.04 24.81
CA PRO A 30 -5.01 9.37 23.84
C PRO A 30 -4.19 10.59 24.28
N VAL A 31 -2.95 10.67 23.79
CA VAL A 31 -2.05 11.80 23.98
C VAL A 31 -2.25 12.79 22.83
N SER A 32 -2.82 13.96 23.13
CA SER A 32 -3.01 15.02 22.13
C SER A 32 -1.67 15.55 21.62
N LEU A 33 -1.58 15.72 20.31
CA LEU A 33 -0.43 16.32 19.63
C LEU A 33 -0.69 17.79 19.27
N ALA A 34 -1.95 18.17 19.04
CA ALA A 34 -2.35 19.50 18.61
C ALA A 34 -3.45 20.09 19.51
N ASP A 35 -3.27 21.34 19.91
CA ASP A 35 -4.29 22.10 20.62
C ASP A 35 -5.04 23.00 19.61
N GLY A 36 -6.01 22.41 18.91
CA GLY A 36 -6.80 23.10 17.87
C GLY A 36 -6.20 23.01 16.47
N GLU A 37 -6.71 23.84 15.55
CA GLU A 37 -6.31 23.79 14.14
C GLU A 37 -4.88 24.32 13.91
N VAL A 38 -4.05 23.49 13.30
CA VAL A 38 -2.71 23.81 12.82
C VAL A 38 -2.75 23.99 11.31
N ARG A 39 -2.18 25.09 10.80
CA ARG A 39 -2.07 25.37 9.37
C ARG A 39 -0.63 25.12 8.92
N ILE A 40 -0.46 24.29 7.90
CA ILE A 40 0.84 23.85 7.37
C ILE A 40 0.92 24.32 5.92
N THR A 41 1.96 25.09 5.60
CA THR A 41 2.16 25.69 4.27
C THR A 41 3.36 25.02 3.57
N PRO A 42 3.59 25.22 2.27
CA PRO A 42 4.81 24.74 1.61
C PRO A 42 6.14 25.21 2.23
N ALA A 43 6.09 26.28 3.03
CA ALA A 43 7.26 26.91 3.63
C ALA A 43 7.52 26.45 5.07
N GLU A 44 6.54 25.83 5.72
CA GLU A 44 6.60 25.53 7.15
C GLU A 44 6.02 24.15 7.44
N ASP A 45 6.82 23.34 8.13
CA ASP A 45 6.41 22.03 8.66
C ASP A 45 5.83 22.20 10.06
N TRP A 46 4.94 21.30 10.47
CA TRP A 46 4.53 21.18 11.87
C TRP A 46 5.20 19.97 12.51
N ALA A 47 5.77 20.13 13.69
CA ALA A 47 6.37 19.02 14.44
C ALA A 47 5.99 19.07 15.91
N ARG A 48 5.79 17.89 16.50
CA ARG A 48 5.51 17.70 17.92
C ARG A 48 6.26 16.48 18.43
N SER A 49 7.02 16.66 19.52
CA SER A 49 7.58 15.54 20.27
C SER A 49 6.71 15.23 21.48
N VAL A 50 6.38 13.95 21.66
CA VAL A 50 5.69 13.43 22.83
C VAL A 50 6.31 12.10 23.25
N GLU A 51 6.09 11.66 24.49
CA GLU A 51 6.40 10.28 24.86
C GLU A 51 5.34 9.34 24.28
N ALA A 52 5.76 8.25 23.66
CA ALA A 52 4.85 7.21 23.21
C ALA A 52 4.10 6.63 24.43
N PRO A 53 2.77 6.47 24.36
CA PRO A 53 1.99 5.80 25.40
C PRO A 53 2.60 4.45 25.81
N GLN A 54 2.36 4.02 27.04
CA GLN A 54 2.69 2.66 27.46
C GLN A 54 1.76 1.67 26.74
N TYR A 55 2.32 0.60 26.17
CA TYR A 55 1.55 -0.46 25.54
C TYR A 55 2.25 -1.82 25.64
N GLU A 56 1.45 -2.87 25.67
CA GLU A 56 1.88 -4.27 25.79
C GLU A 56 2.11 -4.95 24.43
N THR A 57 2.65 -6.16 24.43
CA THR A 57 2.94 -6.92 23.19
C THR A 57 1.71 -7.24 22.33
N ASP A 58 0.54 -7.37 22.95
CA ASP A 58 -0.76 -7.60 22.31
C ASP A 58 -1.52 -6.30 22.00
N GLN A 59 -0.85 -5.16 22.16
CA GLN A 59 -1.38 -3.84 21.86
C GLN A 59 -0.60 -3.20 20.70
N ARG A 60 -1.17 -2.16 20.13
CA ARG A 60 -0.63 -1.43 18.98
C ARG A 60 -0.68 0.06 19.24
N LEU A 61 0.39 0.74 18.86
CA LEU A 61 0.47 2.19 18.87
C LEU A 61 -0.20 2.69 17.60
N VAL A 62 -1.16 3.62 17.74
CA VAL A 62 -1.86 4.23 16.61
C VAL A 62 -1.70 5.74 16.60
N LEU A 63 -1.63 6.32 15.41
CA LEU A 63 -1.64 7.77 15.18
C LEU A 63 -2.92 8.13 14.45
N HIS A 64 -3.68 9.07 15.01
CA HIS A 64 -4.79 9.69 14.32
C HIS A 64 -4.45 11.11 13.91
N VAL A 65 -4.87 11.49 12.71
CA VAL A 65 -4.81 12.87 12.21
C VAL A 65 -6.07 13.16 11.39
N ASP A 66 -6.83 14.17 11.75
CA ASP A 66 -7.84 14.82 10.91
C ASP A 66 -7.15 15.89 10.07
N ALA A 67 -7.07 15.70 8.75
CA ALA A 67 -6.42 16.61 7.82
C ALA A 67 -7.27 16.93 6.59
N ARG A 68 -7.29 18.21 6.19
CA ARG A 68 -7.87 18.69 4.92
C ARG A 68 -6.94 19.67 4.22
N LEU A 69 -7.15 19.88 2.92
CA LEU A 69 -6.50 20.97 2.18
C LEU A 69 -7.46 22.15 2.11
N ASP A 70 -7.10 23.26 2.76
CA ASP A 70 -7.97 24.44 2.86
C ASP A 70 -8.00 25.24 1.56
N ALA A 71 -8.84 24.79 0.63
CA ALA A 71 -9.07 25.44 -0.66
C ALA A 71 -10.21 26.47 -0.61
N GLY A 72 -10.76 26.80 0.56
CA GLY A 72 -11.93 27.68 0.69
C GLY A 72 -13.26 27.03 0.28
N PRO A 73 -14.38 27.79 0.30
CA PRO A 73 -15.74 27.24 0.29
C PRO A 73 -16.20 26.63 -1.04
N THR A 74 -15.51 26.93 -2.15
CA THR A 74 -15.86 26.41 -3.48
C THR A 74 -14.86 25.38 -3.99
N GLY A 75 -13.88 25.00 -3.17
CA GLY A 75 -12.93 23.93 -3.53
C GLY A 75 -13.62 22.58 -3.58
N GLY A 76 -13.30 21.80 -4.61
CA GLY A 76 -13.56 20.37 -4.71
C GLY A 76 -12.33 19.67 -5.31
N GLY A 77 -12.24 18.36 -5.15
CA GLY A 77 -11.09 17.55 -5.56
C GLY A 77 -10.19 17.13 -4.40
N CYS A 78 -9.04 16.59 -4.74
CA CYS A 78 -8.08 16.02 -3.80
C CYS A 78 -6.66 16.10 -4.37
N ASN A 79 -5.64 16.02 -3.51
CA ASN A 79 -4.25 15.90 -3.95
C ASN A 79 -3.37 15.25 -2.87
N TRP A 80 -2.24 14.64 -3.26
CA TRP A 80 -1.28 14.01 -2.35
C TRP A 80 -0.34 15.05 -1.73
N VAL A 81 -0.78 15.68 -0.64
CA VAL A 81 -0.10 16.82 -0.01
C VAL A 81 0.30 16.57 1.44
N LEU A 82 -0.31 15.59 2.10
CA LEU A 82 -0.04 15.28 3.50
C LEU A 82 1.11 14.29 3.60
N GLN A 83 2.28 14.72 4.05
CA GLN A 83 3.36 13.80 4.41
C GLN A 83 3.51 13.77 5.93
N ALA A 84 3.52 12.57 6.52
CA ALA A 84 3.79 12.39 7.94
C ALA A 84 5.16 11.71 8.12
N LEU A 85 5.97 12.20 9.06
CA LEU A 85 7.22 11.59 9.48
C LEU A 85 7.18 11.32 10.98
N LEU A 86 7.76 10.20 11.37
CA LEU A 86 7.83 9.70 12.73
C LEU A 86 9.30 9.43 13.07
N ASN A 87 9.87 10.23 13.97
CA ASN A 87 11.31 10.26 14.25
C ASN A 87 12.15 10.44 12.95
N GLY A 88 11.69 11.31 12.05
CA GLY A 88 12.31 11.55 10.75
C GLY A 88 12.08 10.44 9.71
N ARG A 89 11.46 9.31 10.07
CA ARG A 89 11.09 8.24 9.14
C ARG A 89 9.75 8.55 8.49
N LEU A 90 9.68 8.47 7.16
CA LEU A 90 8.42 8.60 6.43
C LEU A 90 7.39 7.56 6.92
N LEU A 91 6.16 8.02 7.17
CA LEU A 91 5.00 7.15 7.35
C LEU A 91 4.41 6.84 5.98
N ASP A 92 4.86 5.72 5.43
CA ASP A 92 4.43 5.16 4.15
C ASP A 92 3.31 4.12 4.33
N GLU A 93 2.71 3.70 3.22
CA GLU A 93 1.77 2.58 3.22
C GLU A 93 2.49 1.23 3.02
N ALA A 94 2.01 0.15 3.63
CA ALA A 94 2.51 -1.21 3.41
C ALA A 94 1.51 -2.02 2.58
N VAL A 95 1.98 -2.83 1.62
CA VAL A 95 1.11 -3.54 0.68
C VAL A 95 0.36 -4.69 1.37
N ARG A 96 1.04 -5.50 2.19
CA ARG A 96 0.41 -6.69 2.80
C ARG A 96 -0.26 -6.40 4.13
N ALA A 97 0.22 -5.39 4.83
CA ALA A 97 -0.28 -4.98 6.14
C ALA A 97 -0.50 -3.45 6.20
N PRO A 98 -1.52 -2.92 5.49
CA PRO A 98 -1.82 -1.52 5.48
C PRO A 98 -1.79 -0.87 6.86
N ARG A 99 -1.06 0.24 6.92
CA ARG A 99 -0.96 1.11 8.07
C ARG A 99 -2.23 1.90 8.22
N LEU A 100 -2.81 2.41 7.14
CA LEU A 100 -4.10 3.09 7.20
C LEU A 100 -5.18 2.04 7.47
N ILE A 101 -5.79 2.10 8.65
CA ILE A 101 -6.70 1.05 9.14
C ILE A 101 -8.16 1.50 9.22
N ASN A 102 -8.48 2.77 9.03
CA ASN A 102 -9.85 3.28 9.12
C ASN A 102 -10.55 3.50 7.77
N LYS A 103 -9.89 3.18 6.67
CA LYS A 103 -10.44 3.33 5.31
C LYS A 103 -9.73 2.42 4.32
N PRO A 104 -10.39 2.05 3.19
CA PRO A 104 -9.78 1.26 2.14
C PRO A 104 -8.51 1.89 1.57
N PRO A 105 -7.66 1.11 0.88
CA PRO A 105 -6.41 1.62 0.29
C PRO A 105 -6.67 2.63 -0.85
N ASP A 106 -7.82 2.53 -1.50
CA ASP A 106 -8.31 3.41 -2.56
C ASP A 106 -9.73 3.91 -2.29
N PHE A 107 -10.17 4.93 -3.03
CA PHE A 107 -11.50 5.52 -2.94
C PHE A 107 -11.92 6.17 -4.26
N ASP A 108 -13.22 6.40 -4.38
CA ASP A 108 -13.82 7.12 -5.51
C ASP A 108 -14.29 8.50 -5.07
N LEU A 109 -14.00 9.54 -5.86
CA LEU A 109 -14.64 10.83 -5.65
C LEU A 109 -16.10 10.77 -6.08
N LEU A 110 -17.01 11.12 -5.18
CA LEU A 110 -18.45 11.10 -5.42
C LEU A 110 -18.81 11.94 -6.67
N GLY A 111 -19.53 11.31 -7.60
CA GLY A 111 -19.94 11.95 -8.85
C GLY A 111 -18.83 12.03 -9.91
N SER A 112 -17.77 11.23 -9.78
CA SER A 112 -16.71 11.09 -10.78
C SER A 112 -16.40 9.62 -11.08
N ASP A 113 -15.73 9.37 -12.21
CA ASP A 113 -15.17 8.07 -12.58
C ASP A 113 -13.67 7.96 -12.21
N TYR A 114 -13.18 8.83 -11.32
CA TYR A 114 -11.79 8.83 -10.90
C TYR A 114 -11.59 7.99 -9.65
N HIS A 115 -10.66 7.05 -9.76
CA HIS A 115 -10.19 6.18 -8.68
C HIS A 115 -8.85 6.70 -8.16
N PHE A 116 -8.69 6.82 -6.84
CA PHE A 116 -7.48 7.33 -6.22
C PHE A 116 -6.99 6.44 -5.08
N ASP A 117 -5.67 6.31 -4.96
CA ASP A 117 -5.04 5.74 -3.77
C ASP A 117 -4.97 6.81 -2.66
N TRP A 118 -5.22 6.40 -1.41
CA TRP A 118 -4.98 7.27 -0.26
C TRP A 118 -3.50 7.58 -0.05
N TYR A 119 -2.59 6.73 -0.55
CA TYR A 119 -1.15 6.98 -0.49
C TYR A 119 -0.53 6.82 -1.87
N ALA A 120 0.06 7.90 -2.39
CA ALA A 120 0.85 7.84 -3.61
C ALA A 120 2.32 7.69 -3.27
N ARG A 121 2.87 6.50 -3.55
CA ARG A 121 4.29 6.20 -3.31
C ARG A 121 5.25 7.15 -4.03
N HIS A 122 4.94 7.50 -5.28
CA HIS A 122 5.74 8.43 -6.08
C HIS A 122 5.70 9.88 -5.57
N HIS A 123 4.67 10.24 -4.80
CA HIS A 123 4.58 11.52 -4.09
C HIS A 123 5.08 11.43 -2.64
N GLN A 124 5.27 10.21 -2.12
CA GLN A 124 5.57 9.95 -0.71
C GLN A 124 4.60 10.68 0.24
N ALA A 125 3.33 10.72 -0.14
CA ALA A 125 2.32 11.54 0.51
C ALA A 125 0.94 10.90 0.45
N TRP A 126 0.16 11.22 1.48
CA TRP A 126 -1.22 10.85 1.65
C TRP A 126 -2.12 11.85 0.91
N MET A 127 -3.16 11.32 0.27
CA MET A 127 -4.20 12.06 -0.40
C MET A 127 -4.99 12.86 0.62
N THR A 128 -5.26 14.12 0.33
CA THR A 128 -6.03 15.01 1.19
C THR A 128 -7.08 15.75 0.36
N LEU A 129 -8.30 15.79 0.89
CA LEU A 129 -9.45 16.36 0.20
C LEU A 129 -9.49 17.89 0.33
N PHE A 130 -9.96 18.55 -0.73
CA PHE A 130 -10.08 20.00 -0.79
C PHE A 130 -11.40 20.41 -0.16
N SER A 131 -11.34 21.05 1.01
CA SER A 131 -12.55 21.51 1.69
C SER A 131 -12.28 22.79 2.46
N GLY A 132 -13.29 23.64 2.60
CA GLY A 132 -13.27 24.83 3.47
C GLY A 132 -13.79 24.56 4.89
N ASP A 133 -14.39 23.39 5.11
CA ASP A 133 -15.02 22.96 6.35
C ASP A 133 -14.78 21.43 6.56
N TRP A 134 -15.30 20.86 7.65
CA TRP A 134 -15.09 19.45 8.02
C TRP A 134 -16.34 18.58 7.83
N ASP A 135 -17.44 19.18 7.36
CA ASP A 135 -18.76 18.51 7.34
C ASP A 135 -19.08 17.95 5.94
N ARG A 136 -18.10 17.96 5.03
CA ARG A 136 -18.26 17.42 3.68
C ARG A 136 -18.04 15.93 3.64
N ASP A 137 -18.83 15.32 2.77
CA ASP A 137 -18.70 13.95 2.32
C ASP A 137 -18.44 14.00 0.80
N MET A 138 -17.22 13.67 0.41
CA MET A 138 -16.69 13.77 -0.95
C MET A 138 -16.27 12.42 -1.51
N THR A 139 -16.19 11.39 -0.66
CA THR A 139 -15.79 10.04 -1.06
C THR A 139 -16.84 9.04 -0.62
N ASP A 140 -16.71 7.80 -1.06
CA ASP A 140 -17.48 6.67 -0.53
C ASP A 140 -16.91 6.14 0.80
N ALA A 141 -15.82 6.72 1.31
CA ALA A 141 -15.20 6.33 2.57
C ALA A 141 -15.86 7.04 3.77
N ALA A 142 -16.10 6.30 4.85
CA ALA A 142 -16.77 6.80 6.05
C ALA A 142 -15.99 7.87 6.86
N ALA A 143 -14.78 8.27 6.42
CA ALA A 143 -13.89 9.19 7.12
C ALA A 143 -12.96 9.94 6.16
N ASP A 144 -13.54 10.82 5.35
CA ASP A 144 -12.88 11.69 4.38
C ASP A 144 -11.58 12.33 4.89
N PHE A 145 -11.65 12.98 6.05
CA PHE A 145 -10.54 13.76 6.60
C PHE A 145 -9.73 13.01 7.66
N GLY A 146 -10.28 11.94 8.23
CA GLY A 146 -9.66 11.21 9.33
C GLY A 146 -8.71 10.14 8.82
N PHE A 147 -7.47 10.17 9.27
CA PHE A 147 -6.48 9.13 9.04
C PHE A 147 -6.19 8.44 10.37
N LEU A 148 -6.25 7.12 10.41
CA LEU A 148 -5.82 6.33 11.55
C LEU A 148 -4.78 5.32 11.07
N TRP A 149 -3.55 5.48 11.54
CA TRP A 149 -2.44 4.61 11.17
C TRP A 149 -2.01 3.69 12.32
N ASP A 150 -1.74 2.42 12.02
CA ASP A 150 -0.90 1.57 12.87
C ASP A 150 0.57 1.98 12.72
N VAL A 151 1.09 2.62 13.76
CA VAL A 151 2.45 3.14 13.84
C VAL A 151 3.31 2.35 14.84
N THR A 152 2.89 1.12 15.15
CA THR A 152 3.70 0.20 15.95
C THR A 152 5.08 0.00 15.32
N GLY A 153 6.13 0.08 16.13
CA GLY A 153 7.53 -0.03 15.67
C GLY A 153 8.16 1.28 15.17
N PHE A 154 7.51 2.42 15.36
CA PHE A 154 8.15 3.74 15.20
C PHE A 154 8.77 4.29 16.51
N ALA A 155 8.28 3.85 17.67
CA ALA A 155 8.87 4.12 18.99
C ALA A 155 8.51 2.98 19.96
N ALA A 156 9.39 2.66 20.90
CA ALA A 156 9.05 1.73 21.99
C ALA A 156 8.15 2.42 23.05
N PRO A 157 7.44 1.66 23.90
CA PRO A 157 6.64 2.24 24.98
C PRO A 157 7.44 3.21 25.86
N GLY A 158 6.96 4.45 26.03
CA GLY A 158 7.61 5.49 26.83
C GLY A 158 8.80 6.19 26.17
N GLU A 159 9.22 5.78 24.96
CA GLU A 159 10.27 6.50 24.25
C GLU A 159 9.74 7.77 23.59
N PRO A 160 10.59 8.81 23.42
CA PRO A 160 10.23 9.97 22.63
C PRO A 160 9.87 9.60 21.19
N LEU A 161 8.74 10.14 20.71
CA LEU A 161 8.29 10.08 19.33
C LEU A 161 8.05 11.49 18.83
N GLU A 162 8.85 11.93 17.87
CA GLU A 162 8.58 13.14 17.08
C GLU A 162 7.61 12.79 15.95
N VAL A 163 6.44 13.42 15.94
CA VAL A 163 5.50 13.43 14.83
C VAL A 163 5.69 14.72 14.06
N ARG A 164 5.93 14.64 12.75
CA ARG A 164 6.06 15.79 11.86
C ARG A 164 5.10 15.66 10.69
N VAL A 165 4.41 16.74 10.35
CA VAL A 165 3.57 16.84 9.16
C VAL A 165 4.16 17.88 8.23
N VAL A 166 4.29 17.50 6.96
CA VAL A 166 4.98 18.24 5.91
C VAL A 166 4.05 18.40 4.71
N TYR A 167 4.12 19.56 4.06
CA TYR A 167 3.43 19.83 2.80
C TYR A 167 4.24 19.26 1.63
N ALA A 168 3.82 18.13 1.06
CA ALA A 168 4.59 17.40 0.07
C ALA A 168 4.75 18.14 -1.28
N GLN A 169 3.64 18.62 -1.86
CA GLN A 169 3.65 19.24 -3.20
C GLN A 169 3.83 20.76 -3.15
N LYS A 170 5.06 21.23 -2.93
CA LYS A 170 5.34 22.66 -2.71
C LYS A 170 4.93 23.61 -3.83
N ASN A 171 4.74 23.10 -5.05
CA ASN A 171 4.31 23.89 -6.22
C ASN A 171 2.78 24.00 -6.35
N LEU A 172 1.99 23.21 -5.61
CA LEU A 172 0.54 23.16 -5.74
C LEU A 172 -0.12 24.54 -5.56
N PRO A 173 0.28 25.39 -4.59
CA PRO A 173 -0.34 26.70 -4.43
C PRO A 173 -0.19 27.62 -5.65
N SER A 174 0.94 27.54 -6.35
CA SER A 174 1.15 28.28 -7.59
C SER A 174 0.23 27.77 -8.71
N VAL A 175 0.00 26.46 -8.77
CA VAL A 175 -0.94 25.85 -9.73
C VAL A 175 -2.39 26.25 -9.43
N MET A 176 -2.75 26.30 -8.15
CA MET A 176 -4.10 26.67 -7.69
C MET A 176 -4.37 28.18 -7.70
N GLY A 177 -3.33 29.01 -7.79
CA GLY A 177 -3.42 30.47 -7.66
C GLY A 177 -3.80 30.95 -6.25
N LYS A 178 -3.60 30.11 -5.21
CA LYS A 178 -3.91 30.41 -3.80
C LYS A 178 -3.11 29.48 -2.88
N GLU A 179 -2.93 29.89 -1.61
CA GLU A 179 -2.03 29.21 -0.65
C GLU A 179 -2.40 27.76 -0.34
N ALA A 180 -3.70 27.43 -0.22
CA ALA A 180 -4.21 26.08 0.03
C ALA A 180 -3.40 25.27 1.07
N PRO A 181 -3.31 25.71 2.35
CA PRO A 181 -2.55 25.01 3.38
C PRO A 181 -3.21 23.69 3.79
N VAL A 182 -2.40 22.73 4.23
CA VAL A 182 -2.91 21.55 4.95
C VAL A 182 -3.32 22.01 6.34
N VAL A 183 -4.56 21.73 6.72
CA VAL A 183 -5.10 22.05 8.05
C VAL A 183 -5.28 20.76 8.80
N VAL A 184 -4.64 20.65 9.97
CA VAL A 184 -4.79 19.54 10.91
C VAL A 184 -5.62 20.04 12.09
N ARG A 185 -6.76 19.39 12.39
CA ARG A 185 -7.65 19.81 13.50
C ARG A 185 -7.53 18.96 14.74
N ASP A 186 -7.48 17.65 14.55
CA ASP A 186 -7.36 16.67 15.63
C ASP A 186 -6.17 15.79 15.31
N ALA A 187 -5.23 15.67 16.25
CA ALA A 187 -4.06 14.82 16.07
C ALA A 187 -3.67 14.24 17.42
N TRP A 188 -3.56 12.92 17.51
CA TRP A 188 -3.26 12.24 18.76
C TRP A 188 -2.60 10.89 18.57
N LEU A 189 -1.85 10.45 19.59
CA LEU A 189 -1.36 9.09 19.72
C LEU A 189 -2.24 8.30 20.69
N GLY A 190 -2.62 7.09 20.29
CA GLY A 190 -3.45 6.21 21.10
C GLY A 190 -2.88 4.80 21.13
N VAL A 191 -3.50 3.97 21.95
CA VAL A 191 -3.20 2.54 22.02
C VAL A 191 -4.48 1.78 21.71
N MET A 192 -4.38 0.73 20.89
CA MET A 192 -5.48 -0.16 20.57
C MET A 192 -5.07 -1.60 20.80
N SER A 193 -6.03 -2.51 21.00
CA SER A 193 -5.71 -3.93 21.01
C SER A 193 -5.24 -4.37 19.62
N ALA A 194 -4.30 -5.31 19.55
CA ALA A 194 -3.87 -5.87 18.27
C ALA A 194 -5.02 -6.52 17.52
N ALA A 195 -5.98 -7.11 18.24
CA ALA A 195 -7.19 -7.70 17.65
C ALA A 195 -8.08 -6.65 16.98
N ASP A 196 -8.30 -5.49 17.62
CA ASP A 196 -9.08 -4.40 17.02
C ASP A 196 -8.38 -3.81 15.80
N VAL A 197 -7.07 -3.60 15.86
CA VAL A 197 -6.28 -3.15 14.71
C VAL A 197 -6.34 -4.15 13.56
N GLN A 198 -6.22 -5.47 13.84
CA GLN A 198 -6.36 -6.47 12.79
C GLN A 198 -7.77 -6.51 12.20
N ARG A 199 -8.81 -6.38 13.03
CA ARG A 199 -10.20 -6.30 12.56
C ARG A 199 -10.39 -5.10 11.62
N MET A 200 -9.99 -3.90 12.06
CA MET A 200 -10.12 -2.69 11.26
C MET A 200 -9.31 -2.75 9.97
N ARG A 201 -8.08 -3.28 10.03
CA ARG A 201 -7.26 -3.52 8.83
C ARG A 201 -7.94 -4.48 7.85
N ALA A 202 -8.53 -5.56 8.36
CA ALA A 202 -9.27 -6.52 7.52
C ALA A 202 -10.53 -5.88 6.91
N GLU A 203 -11.21 -4.99 7.63
CA GLU A 203 -12.34 -4.22 7.11
C GLU A 203 -11.88 -3.23 6.01
N ALA A 204 -10.76 -2.53 6.24
CA ALA A 204 -10.15 -1.57 5.33
C ALA A 204 -9.69 -2.20 4.01
N ILE A 205 -8.83 -3.23 4.05
CA ILE A 205 -8.19 -3.85 2.85
C ILE A 205 -9.20 -4.30 1.81
N ALA A 206 -10.41 -4.61 2.25
CA ALA A 206 -11.11 -5.70 1.63
C ALA A 206 -12.49 -5.28 1.10
N GLY A 207 -13.02 -4.13 1.53
CA GLY A 207 -14.47 -4.05 1.68
C GLY A 207 -15.04 -5.29 2.41
N GLY A 208 -14.21 -6.01 3.19
CA GLY A 208 -14.40 -7.36 3.75
C GLY A 208 -13.84 -8.60 3.00
N GLN A 209 -13.33 -8.55 1.78
CA GLN A 209 -12.80 -9.72 1.03
C GLN A 209 -11.48 -10.33 1.56
N SER A 210 -11.56 -11.57 2.07
CA SER A 210 -10.38 -12.36 2.43
C SER A 210 -9.52 -12.72 1.20
N PRO A 211 -8.19 -12.90 1.37
CA PRO A 211 -7.34 -13.36 0.28
C PRO A 211 -7.87 -14.66 -0.33
N GLN A 212 -8.03 -14.67 -1.64
CA GLN A 212 -8.51 -15.82 -2.39
C GLN A 212 -7.31 -16.63 -2.87
N ALA A 213 -7.28 -17.93 -2.59
CA ALA A 213 -6.24 -18.80 -3.11
C ALA A 213 -6.34 -18.86 -4.65
N VAL A 214 -5.23 -18.63 -5.34
CA VAL A 214 -5.12 -18.73 -6.79
C VAL A 214 -4.29 -19.97 -7.14
N PRO A 215 -4.80 -20.90 -7.97
CA PRO A 215 -4.04 -22.06 -8.35
C PRO A 215 -2.83 -21.68 -9.22
N ILE A 216 -1.69 -22.33 -8.96
CA ILE A 216 -0.49 -22.25 -9.82
C ILE A 216 -0.38 -23.56 -10.58
N VAL A 217 -0.39 -23.49 -11.92
CA VAL A 217 -0.15 -24.65 -12.78
C VAL A 217 1.35 -24.92 -12.83
N ALA A 218 1.82 -25.80 -11.95
CA ALA A 218 3.25 -26.04 -11.79
C ALA A 218 3.89 -26.85 -12.93
N GLU A 219 3.10 -27.69 -13.60
CA GLU A 219 3.55 -28.52 -14.70
C GLU A 219 3.45 -27.75 -16.02
N LEU A 220 4.55 -27.74 -16.77
CA LEU A 220 4.55 -27.18 -18.11
C LEU A 220 3.72 -28.06 -19.06
N PRO A 221 2.80 -27.49 -19.86
CA PRO A 221 2.12 -28.22 -20.93
C PRO A 221 3.11 -28.89 -21.88
N ALA A 222 2.81 -30.11 -22.33
CA ALA A 222 3.69 -30.88 -23.22
C ALA A 222 3.92 -30.18 -24.58
N ASP A 223 2.97 -29.37 -25.01
CA ASP A 223 2.96 -28.57 -26.22
C ASP A 223 3.26 -27.08 -25.95
N ALA A 224 3.76 -26.73 -24.76
CA ALA A 224 4.08 -25.35 -24.42
C ALA A 224 5.08 -24.75 -25.43
N PRO A 225 4.79 -23.57 -25.98
CA PRO A 225 5.66 -22.92 -26.94
C PRO A 225 7.01 -22.61 -26.29
N VAL A 226 8.07 -22.91 -27.03
CA VAL A 226 9.44 -22.58 -26.64
C VAL A 226 9.82 -21.34 -27.42
N GLY A 227 9.74 -20.16 -26.78
CA GLY A 227 10.09 -18.93 -27.46
C GLY A 227 11.59 -18.71 -27.56
N GLU A 228 11.94 -17.77 -28.46
CA GLU A 228 13.31 -17.34 -28.72
C GLU A 228 13.86 -16.55 -27.52
N ARG A 229 15.15 -16.71 -27.25
CA ARG A 229 15.83 -15.87 -26.27
C ARG A 229 16.12 -14.49 -26.90
N PRO A 230 16.25 -13.42 -26.10
CA PRO A 230 16.64 -12.12 -26.63
C PRO A 230 17.93 -12.22 -27.44
N TYR A 231 17.93 -11.66 -28.66
CA TYR A 231 19.07 -11.77 -29.56
C TYR A 231 20.34 -11.17 -28.93
N GLU A 232 20.23 -10.16 -28.05
CA GLU A 232 21.38 -9.60 -27.32
C GLU A 232 22.06 -10.63 -26.42
N ILE A 233 21.30 -11.55 -25.83
CA ILE A 233 21.81 -12.61 -24.97
C ILE A 233 22.46 -13.71 -25.82
N GLU A 234 21.80 -14.13 -26.90
CA GLU A 234 22.34 -15.14 -27.81
C GLU A 234 23.61 -14.65 -28.52
N TRP A 235 23.59 -13.43 -29.06
CA TRP A 235 24.71 -12.83 -29.77
C TRP A 235 25.92 -12.60 -28.87
N SER A 236 25.70 -12.14 -27.63
CA SER A 236 26.80 -11.92 -26.69
C SER A 236 27.33 -13.19 -26.04
N GLY A 237 26.55 -14.28 -26.05
CA GLY A 237 26.84 -15.49 -25.29
C GLY A 237 26.92 -15.22 -23.78
N ARG A 238 26.24 -14.18 -23.29
CA ARG A 238 26.27 -13.80 -21.87
C ARG A 238 25.56 -14.87 -21.03
N GLU A 239 26.33 -15.52 -20.17
CA GLU A 239 25.80 -16.40 -19.13
C GLU A 239 25.15 -15.61 -18.00
N GLU A 240 24.25 -16.27 -17.27
CA GLU A 240 23.65 -15.71 -16.06
C GLU A 240 24.71 -15.55 -14.98
N ASN A 241 25.00 -14.31 -14.59
CA ASN A 241 26.00 -14.02 -13.58
C ASN A 241 25.69 -12.71 -12.83
N PRO A 242 25.48 -12.77 -11.50
CA PRO A 242 25.35 -13.99 -10.69
C PRO A 242 24.08 -14.78 -11.07
N PRO A 243 24.02 -16.09 -10.78
CA PRO A 243 22.78 -16.85 -10.88
C PRO A 243 21.68 -16.25 -9.98
N ALA A 244 20.44 -16.22 -10.45
CA ALA A 244 19.30 -15.81 -9.65
C ALA A 244 19.20 -16.70 -8.39
N GLN A 245 19.07 -16.05 -7.23
CA GLN A 245 18.92 -16.71 -5.93
C GLN A 245 17.53 -17.33 -5.75
N VAL A 246 16.53 -16.74 -6.41
CA VAL A 246 15.16 -17.22 -6.49
C VAL A 246 14.85 -17.46 -7.96
N SER A 247 14.37 -18.65 -8.30
CA SER A 247 13.95 -18.99 -9.66
C SER A 247 12.59 -19.68 -9.66
N PHE A 248 11.93 -19.62 -10.80
CA PHE A 248 10.63 -20.26 -11.06
C PHE A 248 10.76 -21.52 -11.94
N GLU A 249 11.94 -22.16 -11.91
CA GLU A 249 12.19 -23.40 -12.65
C GLU A 249 11.43 -24.61 -12.09
N ASP A 250 11.02 -24.52 -10.82
CA ASP A 250 10.14 -25.49 -10.17
C ASP A 250 9.06 -24.75 -9.38
N LEU A 251 7.82 -24.89 -9.83
CA LEU A 251 6.65 -24.27 -9.23
C LEU A 251 5.91 -25.19 -8.26
N ARG A 252 6.41 -26.41 -8.01
CA ARG A 252 5.76 -27.35 -7.09
C ARG A 252 5.74 -26.79 -5.67
N GLY A 253 4.56 -26.77 -5.07
CA GLY A 253 4.36 -26.28 -3.70
C GLY A 253 4.36 -24.76 -3.54
N TRP A 254 4.60 -24.00 -4.62
CA TRP A 254 4.34 -22.57 -4.58
C TRP A 254 2.85 -22.32 -4.39
N THR A 255 2.52 -21.22 -3.70
CA THR A 255 1.14 -20.81 -3.45
C THR A 255 0.95 -19.38 -3.88
N ALA A 256 -0.24 -19.05 -4.40
CA ALA A 256 -0.62 -17.68 -4.69
C ALA A 256 -1.91 -17.30 -3.96
N SER A 257 -2.02 -16.03 -3.58
CA SER A 257 -3.25 -15.46 -3.04
C SER A 257 -3.52 -14.09 -3.65
N LEU A 258 -4.79 -13.83 -3.97
CA LEU A 258 -5.26 -12.58 -4.54
C LEU A 258 -6.09 -11.81 -3.51
N ARG A 259 -5.83 -10.52 -3.38
CA ARG A 259 -6.70 -9.56 -2.69
C ARG A 259 -7.21 -8.55 -3.72
N GLY A 260 -8.45 -8.09 -3.55
CA GLY A 260 -9.11 -7.20 -4.51
C GLY A 260 -9.72 -7.96 -5.69
N GLU A 261 -10.19 -7.21 -6.68
CA GLU A 261 -10.92 -7.76 -7.83
C GLU A 261 -9.99 -7.89 -9.04
N ALA A 262 -9.66 -9.11 -9.44
CA ALA A 262 -9.01 -9.39 -10.72
C ALA A 262 -9.23 -10.85 -11.13
N GLU A 263 -9.19 -11.11 -12.43
CA GLU A 263 -9.02 -12.46 -12.96
C GLU A 263 -7.53 -12.74 -13.09
N VAL A 264 -7.06 -13.81 -12.45
CA VAL A 264 -5.64 -14.17 -12.41
C VAL A 264 -5.43 -15.61 -12.84
N SER A 265 -4.43 -15.85 -13.69
CA SER A 265 -3.86 -17.17 -13.93
C SER A 265 -2.35 -17.16 -13.72
N LEU A 266 -1.84 -18.26 -13.14
CA LEU A 266 -0.43 -18.48 -12.91
C LEU A 266 -0.02 -19.86 -13.43
N GLY A 267 1.12 -19.94 -14.10
CA GLY A 267 1.62 -21.22 -14.57
C GLY A 267 3.06 -21.22 -15.02
N ALA A 268 3.62 -22.42 -15.13
CA ALA A 268 4.90 -22.66 -15.78
C ALA A 268 4.83 -22.27 -17.25
N SER A 269 5.83 -21.54 -17.75
CA SER A 269 5.91 -21.13 -19.15
C SER A 269 7.34 -21.23 -19.70
N ARG A 270 7.44 -21.39 -21.02
CA ARG A 270 8.70 -21.34 -21.80
C ARG A 270 8.66 -20.36 -22.96
N GLU A 271 7.58 -19.58 -23.05
CA GLU A 271 7.35 -18.65 -24.14
C GLU A 271 8.35 -17.49 -24.09
N TYR A 272 8.66 -16.99 -22.90
CA TYR A 272 9.63 -15.91 -22.73
C TYR A 272 10.72 -16.32 -21.75
N ARG A 273 11.92 -16.63 -22.28
CA ARG A 273 13.08 -17.07 -21.49
C ARG A 273 14.30 -16.19 -21.75
N ILE A 274 15.11 -15.96 -20.72
CA ILE A 274 16.45 -15.39 -20.87
C ILE A 274 17.49 -16.51 -20.74
N TRP A 275 17.70 -17.01 -19.52
CA TRP A 275 18.70 -18.05 -19.23
C TRP A 275 18.10 -19.39 -18.84
N ARG A 276 17.00 -19.37 -18.07
CA ARG A 276 16.37 -20.57 -17.50
C ARG A 276 15.41 -21.24 -18.47
N GLU A 277 15.20 -22.53 -18.27
CA GLU A 277 14.33 -23.32 -19.15
C GLU A 277 12.85 -23.09 -18.90
N GLN A 278 12.47 -22.60 -17.73
CA GLN A 278 11.09 -22.31 -17.35
C GLN A 278 11.03 -21.04 -16.51
N VAL A 279 9.94 -20.30 -16.67
CA VAL A 279 9.59 -19.13 -15.86
C VAL A 279 8.18 -19.28 -15.30
N LEU A 280 7.84 -18.42 -14.33
CA LEU A 280 6.46 -18.19 -13.94
C LEU A 280 5.84 -17.17 -14.90
N GLU A 281 4.72 -17.54 -15.50
CA GLU A 281 3.84 -16.62 -16.22
C GLU A 281 2.70 -16.20 -15.29
N VAL A 282 2.43 -14.89 -15.29
CA VAL A 282 1.32 -14.28 -14.55
C VAL A 282 0.49 -13.51 -15.54
N ALA A 283 -0.77 -13.93 -15.72
CA ALA A 283 -1.76 -13.14 -16.43
C ALA A 283 -2.76 -12.59 -15.41
N MET A 284 -2.98 -11.27 -15.45
CA MET A 284 -3.88 -10.57 -14.56
C MET A 284 -4.68 -9.55 -15.37
N GLN A 285 -6.01 -9.64 -15.29
CA GLN A 285 -6.92 -8.78 -16.05
C GLN A 285 -8.16 -8.41 -15.25
N GLY A 286 -8.84 -7.33 -15.67
CA GLY A 286 -10.08 -6.89 -15.03
C GLY A 286 -9.88 -6.22 -13.67
N GLY A 287 -10.99 -6.04 -12.95
CA GLY A 287 -11.03 -5.31 -11.67
C GLY A 287 -11.49 -3.87 -11.79
N ALA A 288 -12.41 -3.46 -10.91
CA ALA A 288 -12.75 -2.05 -10.69
C ALA A 288 -11.75 -1.37 -9.74
N THR A 289 -11.20 -2.12 -8.79
CA THR A 289 -10.28 -1.63 -7.76
C THR A 289 -8.85 -2.11 -8.01
N ASN A 290 -7.92 -1.64 -7.17
CA ASN A 290 -6.60 -2.25 -7.09
C ASN A 290 -6.70 -3.71 -6.62
N ALA A 291 -5.71 -4.50 -7.03
CA ALA A 291 -5.58 -5.88 -6.60
C ALA A 291 -4.11 -6.23 -6.32
N THR A 292 -3.91 -7.11 -5.34
CA THR A 292 -2.60 -7.57 -4.89
C THR A 292 -2.52 -9.07 -5.04
N LEU A 293 -1.56 -9.53 -5.83
CA LEU A 293 -1.23 -10.94 -5.99
C LEU A 293 0.05 -11.23 -5.19
N GLU A 294 -0.06 -12.08 -4.18
CA GLU A 294 1.08 -12.53 -3.37
C GLU A 294 1.45 -13.96 -3.76
N ILE A 295 2.72 -14.19 -4.08
CA ILE A 295 3.25 -15.47 -4.57
C ILE A 295 4.34 -15.94 -3.61
N ARG A 296 4.15 -17.10 -2.98
CA ARG A 296 5.05 -17.66 -1.96
C ARG A 296 5.67 -18.98 -2.39
N PRO A 297 6.96 -19.21 -2.07
CA PRO A 297 7.57 -20.53 -2.21
C PRO A 297 7.01 -21.48 -1.14
N PRO A 298 7.19 -22.80 -1.32
CA PRO A 298 6.78 -23.79 -0.30
C PRO A 298 7.46 -23.57 1.05
N GLU A 299 8.71 -23.08 1.04
CA GLU A 299 9.47 -22.66 2.21
C GLU A 299 10.28 -21.40 1.86
N PRO A 300 10.47 -20.45 2.79
CA PRO A 300 11.29 -19.27 2.52
C PRO A 300 12.71 -19.63 2.06
N ILE A 301 13.17 -19.01 0.98
CA ILE A 301 14.42 -19.38 0.28
C ILE A 301 15.60 -18.57 0.87
N PRO A 302 16.64 -19.22 1.44
CA PRO A 302 17.76 -18.50 2.04
C PRO A 302 18.52 -17.59 1.05
N ILE A 303 18.72 -16.33 1.44
CA ILE A 303 19.56 -15.37 0.72
C ILE A 303 20.96 -15.41 1.34
N ARG A 304 21.99 -15.59 0.49
CA ARG A 304 23.37 -15.77 0.96
C ARG A 304 24.00 -14.42 1.30
N GLY A 305 24.57 -14.34 2.50
CA GLY A 305 25.35 -13.19 2.95
C GLY A 305 24.51 -11.93 3.17
N GLU A 306 25.22 -10.81 3.29
CA GLU A 306 24.62 -9.48 3.27
C GLU A 306 24.39 -9.06 1.82
N TRP A 307 23.34 -8.28 1.59
CA TRP A 307 22.95 -7.77 0.29
C TRP A 307 22.31 -6.39 0.48
N ASP A 308 22.53 -5.49 -0.47
CA ASP A 308 22.05 -4.12 -0.44
C ASP A 308 21.14 -3.79 -1.64
N ALA A 309 20.88 -4.77 -2.51
CA ALA A 309 20.04 -4.59 -3.68
C ALA A 309 19.32 -5.88 -4.09
N ILE A 310 18.24 -5.71 -4.84
CA ILE A 310 17.42 -6.76 -5.42
C ILE A 310 17.20 -6.45 -6.90
N ASP A 311 17.39 -7.47 -7.74
CA ASP A 311 17.06 -7.45 -9.16
C ASP A 311 15.96 -8.47 -9.45
N LEU A 312 14.91 -8.04 -10.15
CA LEU A 312 13.86 -8.89 -10.72
C LEU A 312 13.90 -8.80 -12.24
N TRP A 313 14.23 -9.91 -12.88
CA TRP A 313 14.10 -10.06 -14.33
C TRP A 313 12.66 -10.44 -14.69
N ALA A 314 11.98 -9.60 -15.46
CA ALA A 314 10.61 -9.83 -15.90
C ALA A 314 10.42 -9.48 -17.38
N LYS A 315 9.59 -10.27 -18.08
CA LYS A 315 9.03 -9.88 -19.37
C LYS A 315 7.63 -9.33 -19.13
N THR A 316 7.36 -8.13 -19.63
CA THR A 316 6.05 -7.49 -19.50
C THR A 316 5.32 -7.47 -20.85
N ASP A 317 3.99 -7.51 -20.80
CA ASP A 317 3.12 -7.17 -21.93
C ASP A 317 1.99 -6.22 -21.49
N LEU A 318 2.38 -5.10 -20.88
CA LEU A 318 1.42 -4.12 -20.37
C LEU A 318 0.95 -3.19 -21.50
N ALA A 319 -0.38 -3.02 -21.61
CA ALA A 319 -0.98 -2.04 -22.51
C ALA A 319 -0.69 -0.61 -22.03
N GLY A 320 -0.50 0.34 -22.95
CA GLY A 320 -0.19 1.74 -22.64
C GLY A 320 1.30 2.13 -22.77
N GLY A 321 2.18 1.19 -23.11
CA GLY A 321 3.59 1.49 -23.38
C GLY A 321 4.34 1.89 -22.11
N LEU A 322 5.10 2.99 -22.15
CA LEU A 322 5.88 3.48 -21.00
C LEU A 322 5.03 4.02 -19.85
N HIS A 323 3.75 4.28 -20.09
CA HIS A 323 2.80 4.79 -19.09
C HIS A 323 1.55 3.90 -19.10
N PRO A 324 1.64 2.68 -18.53
CA PRO A 324 0.49 1.79 -18.49
C PRO A 324 -0.65 2.45 -17.71
N THR A 325 -1.88 2.25 -18.16
CA THR A 325 -3.08 2.74 -17.46
C THR A 325 -3.28 2.02 -16.13
N ARG A 326 -2.64 0.86 -15.94
CA ARG A 326 -2.61 0.06 -14.72
C ARG A 326 -1.16 -0.39 -14.47
N PRO A 327 -0.35 0.38 -13.74
CA PRO A 327 1.03 0.00 -13.44
C PRO A 327 1.06 -1.23 -12.52
N VAL A 328 2.05 -2.09 -12.72
CA VAL A 328 2.32 -3.22 -11.81
C VAL A 328 3.54 -2.87 -10.98
N LEU A 329 3.41 -2.91 -9.66
CA LEU A 329 4.49 -2.66 -8.71
C LEU A 329 4.92 -3.98 -8.05
N PRO A 330 6.08 -4.55 -8.40
CA PRO A 330 6.61 -5.72 -7.72
C PRO A 330 7.09 -5.35 -6.31
N VAL A 331 6.78 -6.18 -5.33
CA VAL A 331 7.24 -6.03 -3.95
C VAL A 331 7.86 -7.33 -3.47
N ILE A 332 9.14 -7.30 -3.12
CA ILE A 332 9.80 -8.48 -2.57
C ILE A 332 9.66 -8.46 -1.05
N VAL A 333 9.20 -9.58 -0.51
CA VAL A 333 9.16 -9.80 0.93
C VAL A 333 10.36 -10.63 1.34
N VAL A 334 11.15 -10.11 2.28
CA VAL A 334 12.25 -10.85 2.91
C VAL A 334 11.95 -11.09 4.39
N GLU A 335 12.11 -12.32 4.85
CA GLU A 335 12.11 -12.68 6.27
C GLU A 335 13.54 -12.57 6.80
N ASP A 336 13.75 -11.77 7.83
CA ASP A 336 15.06 -11.61 8.46
C ASP A 336 15.36 -12.73 9.49
N ALA A 337 16.56 -12.73 10.07
CA ALA A 337 17.00 -13.74 11.03
C ALA A 337 16.16 -13.79 12.33
N ARG A 338 15.32 -12.79 12.58
CA ARG A 338 14.40 -12.72 13.72
C ARG A 338 12.99 -13.21 13.36
N GLY A 339 12.77 -13.58 12.09
CA GLY A 339 11.44 -13.94 11.57
C GLY A 339 10.58 -12.73 11.24
N VAL A 340 11.16 -11.53 11.12
CA VAL A 340 10.43 -10.32 10.75
C VAL A 340 10.43 -10.19 9.22
N GLU A 341 9.25 -10.08 8.63
CA GLU A 341 9.09 -9.81 7.20
C GLU A 341 9.28 -8.30 6.90
N HIS A 342 10.05 -7.99 5.85
CA HIS A 342 10.28 -6.63 5.34
C HIS A 342 9.85 -6.58 3.87
N GLU A 343 9.07 -5.57 3.50
CA GLU A 343 8.66 -5.31 2.12
C GLU A 343 9.68 -4.38 1.45
N ILE A 344 10.09 -4.76 0.24
CA ILE A 344 11.05 -4.00 -0.57
C ILE A 344 10.45 -3.85 -1.95
N GLU A 345 10.02 -2.63 -2.24
CA GLU A 345 9.46 -2.28 -3.53
C GLU A 345 10.55 -2.19 -4.59
N LEU A 346 10.25 -2.75 -5.75
CA LEU A 346 11.06 -2.59 -6.94
C LEU A 346 10.46 -1.51 -7.85
N SER A 347 11.15 -1.17 -8.95
CA SER A 347 10.59 -0.23 -9.92
C SER A 347 9.35 -0.81 -10.62
N GLN A 348 8.39 0.06 -10.93
CA GLN A 348 7.18 -0.32 -11.65
C GLN A 348 7.51 -1.02 -12.97
N LEU A 349 6.80 -2.10 -13.24
CA LEU A 349 6.85 -2.78 -14.52
C LEU A 349 6.09 -1.96 -15.56
N MET A 350 6.68 -1.82 -16.74
CA MET A 350 6.13 -1.03 -17.84
C MET A 350 6.44 -1.65 -19.20
N GLY A 351 5.68 -1.22 -20.22
CA GLY A 351 5.89 -1.58 -21.61
C GLY A 351 5.68 -3.05 -21.95
N ARG A 352 6.26 -3.43 -23.09
CA ARG A 352 6.12 -4.76 -23.72
C ARG A 352 7.46 -5.43 -24.00
N TYR A 353 8.39 -5.38 -23.05
CA TYR A 353 9.79 -5.78 -23.27
C TYR A 353 10.41 -6.42 -22.02
N TRP A 354 11.62 -6.94 -22.14
CA TRP A 354 12.38 -7.49 -21.00
C TRP A 354 12.90 -6.36 -20.12
N TYR A 355 12.68 -6.47 -18.82
CA TYR A 355 13.03 -5.45 -17.85
C TYR A 355 13.76 -6.06 -16.65
N VAL A 356 14.72 -5.30 -16.12
CA VAL A 356 15.27 -5.52 -14.78
C VAL A 356 14.63 -4.49 -13.88
N SER A 357 13.74 -4.94 -13.01
CA SER A 357 13.23 -4.12 -11.94
C SER A 357 14.21 -4.20 -10.77
N HIS A 358 14.75 -3.05 -10.38
CA HIS A 358 15.85 -2.97 -9.42
C HIS A 358 15.45 -2.12 -8.22
N ALA A 359 15.83 -2.57 -7.03
CA ALA A 359 15.82 -1.75 -5.84
C ALA A 359 17.16 -1.85 -5.12
N LYS A 360 17.64 -0.70 -4.66
CA LYS A 360 18.71 -0.60 -3.69
C LYS A 360 18.10 -0.27 -2.33
N LEU A 361 18.47 -1.03 -1.30
CA LEU A 361 18.10 -0.74 0.07
C LEU A 361 18.62 0.65 0.45
N GLN A 362 17.73 1.47 0.99
CA GLN A 362 18.17 2.67 1.70
C GLN A 362 18.94 2.27 2.96
N PRO A 363 19.92 3.06 3.43
CA PRO A 363 20.69 2.75 4.63
C PRO A 363 19.80 2.37 5.83
N GLU A 364 18.71 3.10 6.03
CA GLU A 364 17.76 2.87 7.11
C GLU A 364 16.98 1.56 6.96
N GLN A 365 16.74 1.10 5.73
CA GLN A 365 16.15 -0.21 5.47
C GLN A 365 17.18 -1.33 5.70
N ALA A 366 18.42 -1.16 5.24
CA ALA A 366 19.49 -2.13 5.42
C ALA A 366 19.81 -2.37 6.90
N GLU A 367 19.88 -1.31 7.72
CA GLU A 367 20.11 -1.40 9.17
C GLU A 367 19.00 -2.18 9.91
N ARG A 368 17.79 -2.23 9.34
CA ARG A 368 16.66 -2.93 9.95
C ARG A 368 16.64 -4.42 9.66
N ILE A 369 17.30 -4.88 8.60
CA ILE A 369 17.28 -6.29 8.21
C ILE A 369 18.37 -7.03 9.00
N ALA A 370 17.94 -7.96 9.86
CA ALA A 370 18.86 -8.86 10.53
C ALA A 370 19.26 -10.01 9.58
N TYR A 371 20.54 -10.12 9.24
CA TYR A 371 21.03 -11.20 8.37
C TYR A 371 21.36 -12.48 9.15
N PRO A 372 21.27 -13.68 8.53
CA PRO A 372 20.86 -13.93 7.15
C PRO A 372 19.35 -13.75 6.95
N ALA A 373 18.95 -13.31 5.76
CA ALA A 373 17.55 -13.18 5.36
C ALA A 373 17.12 -14.32 4.43
N LYS A 374 15.82 -14.47 4.24
CA LYS A 374 15.20 -15.43 3.31
C LYS A 374 14.19 -14.70 2.43
N PHE A 375 14.09 -15.05 1.16
CA PHE A 375 12.98 -14.65 0.31
C PHE A 375 11.71 -15.36 0.77
N ALA A 376 10.67 -14.58 1.10
CA ALA A 376 9.43 -15.08 1.67
C ALA A 376 8.23 -14.97 0.70
N ALA A 377 8.20 -13.94 -0.15
CA ALA A 377 7.16 -13.74 -1.16
C ALA A 377 7.58 -12.74 -2.24
N LEU A 378 6.88 -12.80 -3.38
CA LEU A 378 6.80 -11.76 -4.43
C LEU A 378 5.37 -11.19 -4.46
#